data_AF-N8ZLS9-F1
#
_entry.id   AF-N8ZLS9-F1
#
_cell.length_a   1.000
_cell.length_b   1.000
_cell.length_c   1.000
_cell.angle_alpha   90.00
_cell.angle_beta   90.00
_cell.angle_gamma   90.00
#
_symmetry.space_group_name_H-M   'P 1'
#
loop_
_entity.id
_entity.type
_entity.pdbx_description
1 polymer ?
#
loop_
_entity_poly.entity_id
_entity_poly.type
_entity_poly.pdbx_seq_one_letter_code
_entity_poly.pdbx_strand_id
1 'polypeptide(L)'
;MKIQMFLFTLSLSAATYANDHSSENSCEKTWNENKNIQINIQKEKVVSCRDVWDDPKKSELLKKMGLDPKNKQWLATGECQQIRSEQKTYTIYKAHYQHDSSDLWVIQDVQGNMFGYFRDMGHYDFATDQHIRNKNANKNGVELKCASVGQSPNLIKNLSVYLQKRAIDMQNFSYDDLSK
;
A
#
# COMPACT_ATOMS: atom_id res chain seq x y z
N MET A 1 -40.38 -59.54 17.45
CA MET A 1 -39.46 -58.45 17.81
C MET A 1 -38.90 -57.85 16.52
N LYS A 2 -39.22 -56.59 16.20
CA LYS A 2 -38.64 -55.83 15.08
C LYS A 2 -37.69 -54.80 15.67
N ILE A 3 -36.40 -54.89 15.34
CA ILE A 3 -35.39 -53.91 15.73
C ILE A 3 -35.35 -52.86 14.64
N GLN A 4 -35.79 -51.64 14.96
CA GLN A 4 -35.82 -50.50 14.06
C GLN A 4 -34.50 -49.75 14.22
N MET A 5 -33.63 -49.87 13.22
CA MET A 5 -32.29 -49.31 13.23
C MET A 5 -32.38 -47.86 12.71
N PHE A 6 -32.23 -46.88 13.61
CA PHE A 6 -32.16 -45.46 13.25
C PHE A 6 -30.80 -45.17 12.64
N LEU A 7 -30.76 -44.87 11.33
CA LEU A 7 -29.60 -44.24 10.70
C LEU A 7 -29.54 -42.77 11.12
N PHE A 8 -28.53 -42.41 11.91
CA PHE A 8 -28.12 -41.02 12.10
C PHE A 8 -27.26 -40.61 10.91
N THR A 9 -27.84 -39.82 10.00
CA THR A 9 -27.07 -39.10 8.98
C THR A 9 -26.37 -37.92 9.61
N LEU A 10 -25.04 -38.00 9.80
CA LEU A 10 -24.21 -36.83 10.04
C LEU A 10 -24.22 -35.95 8.79
N SER A 11 -24.95 -34.83 8.84
CA SER A 11 -24.79 -33.75 7.88
C SER A 11 -23.48 -33.02 8.19
N LEU A 12 -22.46 -33.28 7.38
CA LEU A 12 -21.21 -32.52 7.40
C LEU A 12 -21.50 -31.10 6.84
N SER A 13 -21.78 -30.14 7.71
CA SER A 13 -21.90 -28.74 7.31
C SER A 13 -20.50 -28.21 6.96
N ALA A 14 -20.17 -28.21 5.67
CA ALA A 14 -19.03 -27.47 5.15
C ALA A 14 -19.24 -25.99 5.46
N ALA A 15 -18.44 -25.45 6.39
CA ALA A 15 -18.36 -24.02 6.61
C ALA A 15 -17.85 -23.36 5.33
N THR A 16 -18.75 -22.80 4.53
CA THR A 16 -18.39 -21.89 3.45
C THR A 16 -17.84 -20.62 4.11
N TYR A 17 -16.52 -20.47 4.13
CA TYR A 17 -15.91 -19.17 4.38
C TYR A 17 -16.40 -18.25 3.26
N ALA A 18 -17.35 -17.38 3.60
CA ALA A 18 -17.71 -16.27 2.73
C ALA A 18 -16.43 -15.46 2.53
N ASN A 19 -15.95 -15.41 1.28
CA ASN A 19 -14.93 -14.48 0.84
C ASN A 19 -15.53 -13.07 0.90
N ASP A 20 -15.56 -12.48 2.10
CA ASP A 20 -15.99 -11.11 2.34
C ASP A 20 -14.87 -10.18 1.87
N HIS A 21 -14.71 -10.10 0.56
CA HIS A 21 -13.79 -9.15 -0.07
C HIS A 21 -14.50 -7.81 -0.20
N SER A 22 -13.89 -6.74 0.30
CA SER A 22 -14.39 -5.40 0.02
C SER A 22 -14.30 -5.11 -1.48
N SER A 23 -15.31 -4.40 -2.01
CA SER A 23 -15.26 -3.83 -3.35
C SER A 23 -14.00 -2.99 -3.57
N GLU A 24 -13.60 -2.79 -4.84
CA GLU A 24 -12.46 -1.93 -5.21
C GLU A 24 -12.50 -0.62 -4.41
N ASN A 25 -11.42 -0.33 -3.68
CA ASN A 25 -11.37 0.88 -2.86
C ASN A 25 -11.01 2.10 -3.73
N SER A 26 -11.29 3.32 -3.25
CA SER A 26 -11.07 4.54 -4.04
C SER A 26 -9.61 4.72 -4.49
N CYS A 27 -8.65 4.22 -3.72
CA CYS A 27 -7.24 4.31 -4.03
C CYS A 27 -6.80 3.30 -5.09
N GLU A 28 -7.41 2.11 -5.09
CA GLU A 28 -7.25 1.12 -6.17
C GLU A 28 -7.78 1.65 -7.49
N LYS A 29 -8.97 2.28 -7.47
CA LYS A 29 -9.51 2.95 -8.66
C LYS A 29 -8.56 4.03 -9.16
N THR A 30 -8.09 4.88 -8.25
CA THR A 30 -7.11 5.94 -8.57
C THR A 30 -5.83 5.36 -9.17
N TRP A 31 -5.30 4.26 -8.62
CA TRP A 31 -4.14 3.57 -9.16
C TRP A 31 -4.39 3.01 -10.57
N ASN A 32 -5.50 2.28 -10.75
CA ASN A 32 -5.87 1.63 -12.00
C ASN A 32 -6.08 2.63 -13.14
N GLU A 33 -6.68 3.79 -12.86
CA GLU A 33 -6.88 4.87 -13.83
C GLU A 33 -5.57 5.53 -14.28
N ASN A 34 -4.52 5.50 -13.45
CA ASN A 34 -3.31 6.30 -13.66
C ASN A 34 -2.06 5.50 -14.08
N LYS A 35 -1.93 4.22 -13.69
CA LYS A 35 -0.69 3.45 -13.83
C LYS A 35 -0.19 3.26 -15.26
N ASN A 36 -1.10 3.24 -16.24
CA ASN A 36 -0.80 2.98 -17.65
C ASN A 36 -0.68 4.25 -18.52
N ILE A 37 -0.78 5.44 -17.91
CA ILE A 37 -0.66 6.70 -18.64
C ILE A 37 0.76 6.83 -19.23
N GLN A 38 0.82 7.20 -20.51
CA GLN A 38 2.08 7.36 -21.23
C GLN A 38 2.68 8.73 -20.94
N ILE A 39 3.62 8.79 -19.97
CA ILE A 39 4.47 9.95 -19.73
C ILE A 39 5.93 9.55 -19.62
N ASN A 40 6.82 10.46 -20.01
CA ASN A 40 8.25 10.27 -19.82
C ASN A 40 8.64 10.65 -18.38
N ILE A 41 9.32 9.75 -17.69
CA ILE A 41 9.86 9.98 -16.35
C ILE A 41 11.34 9.62 -16.40
N GLN A 42 12.18 10.60 -16.09
CA GLN A 42 13.63 10.44 -16.06
C GLN A 42 14.10 10.47 -14.61
N LYS A 43 14.94 9.51 -14.21
CA LYS A 43 15.64 9.59 -12.92
C LYS A 43 16.72 10.66 -13.03
N GLU A 44 16.82 11.52 -12.03
CA GLU A 44 17.85 12.56 -11.98
C GLU A 44 18.98 12.15 -11.02
N LYS A 45 18.71 12.19 -9.72
CA LYS A 45 19.71 11.88 -8.68
C LYS A 45 19.06 11.41 -7.39
N VAL A 46 19.87 10.78 -6.54
CA VAL A 46 19.50 10.49 -5.16
C VAL A 46 19.87 11.69 -4.29
N VAL A 47 18.98 12.07 -3.37
CA VAL A 47 19.17 13.16 -2.42
C VAL A 47 18.82 12.69 -1.01
N SER A 48 19.44 13.27 0.01
CA SER A 48 19.01 13.03 1.39
C SER A 48 17.64 13.65 1.64
N CYS A 49 16.81 12.99 2.44
CA CYS A 49 15.53 13.52 2.84
C CYS A 49 15.17 13.12 4.27
N ARG A 50 14.45 14.03 4.95
CA ARG A 50 13.94 13.79 6.31
C ARG A 50 12.94 12.63 6.32
N ASP A 51 12.93 11.90 7.41
CA ASP A 51 11.99 10.80 7.61
C ASP A 51 10.54 11.28 7.77
N VAL A 52 9.58 10.36 7.60
CA VAL A 52 8.14 10.70 7.66
C VAL A 52 7.68 11.18 9.03
N TRP A 53 8.34 10.74 10.10
CA TRP A 53 8.04 11.13 11.48
C TRP A 53 8.66 12.49 11.87
N ASP A 54 9.63 12.98 11.10
CA ASP A 54 10.34 14.24 11.36
C ASP A 54 9.87 15.41 10.46
N ASP A 55 9.06 15.12 9.43
CA ASP A 55 8.50 16.13 8.54
C ASP A 55 7.00 16.36 8.81
N PRO A 56 6.58 17.56 9.27
CA PRO A 56 5.19 17.84 9.61
C PRO A 56 4.21 17.63 8.45
N LYS A 57 4.67 17.90 7.22
CA LYS A 57 3.88 17.77 6.00
C LYS A 57 3.67 16.29 5.68
N LYS A 58 4.73 15.46 5.76
CA LYS A 58 4.60 14.00 5.60
C LYS A 58 3.73 13.39 6.71
N SER A 59 3.85 13.88 7.93
CA SER A 59 2.99 13.48 9.04
C SER A 59 1.50 13.81 8.79
N GLU A 60 1.18 14.95 8.18
CA GLU A 60 -0.19 15.27 7.76
C GLU A 60 -0.71 14.28 6.70
N LEU A 61 0.13 13.96 5.70
CA LEU A 61 -0.19 12.99 4.66
C LEU A 61 -0.53 11.62 5.25
N LEU A 62 0.29 11.12 6.17
CA LEU A 62 0.06 9.83 6.84
C LEU A 62 -1.25 9.81 7.63
N LYS A 63 -1.55 10.87 8.38
CA LYS A 63 -2.81 10.98 9.12
C LYS A 63 -4.04 10.93 8.21
N LYS A 64 -3.96 11.55 7.02
CA LYS A 64 -5.04 11.49 6.01
C LYS A 64 -5.24 10.09 5.44
N MET A 65 -4.21 9.23 5.48
CA MET A 65 -4.31 7.81 5.12
C MET A 65 -4.79 6.94 6.30
N GLY A 66 -5.03 7.51 7.48
CA GLY A 66 -5.34 6.76 8.69
C GLY A 66 -4.14 6.05 9.32
N LEU A 67 -2.92 6.52 9.04
CA LEU A 67 -1.67 5.94 9.56
C LEU A 67 -1.14 6.78 10.73
N ASP A 68 -0.46 6.12 11.67
CA ASP A 68 0.26 6.80 12.75
C ASP A 68 1.67 7.21 12.29
N PRO A 69 2.00 8.51 12.18
CA PRO A 69 3.35 8.96 11.85
C PRO A 69 4.41 8.52 12.86
N LYS A 70 4.02 8.20 14.10
CA LYS A 70 4.94 7.76 15.17
C LYS A 70 4.98 6.24 15.34
N ASN A 71 4.43 5.48 14.39
CA ASN A 71 4.52 4.02 14.44
C ASN A 71 6.00 3.59 14.47
N LYS A 72 6.37 2.82 15.48
CA LYS A 72 7.76 2.36 15.68
C LYS A 72 8.23 1.38 14.60
N GLN A 73 7.32 0.86 13.79
CA GLN A 73 7.65 -0.02 12.67
C GLN A 73 8.22 0.73 11.47
N TRP A 74 8.12 2.06 11.41
CA TRP A 74 8.60 2.81 10.25
C TRP A 74 10.11 2.64 10.05
N LEU A 75 10.47 2.18 8.86
CA LEU A 75 11.84 2.14 8.36
C LEU A 75 11.92 2.86 7.02
N ALA A 76 12.97 3.67 6.86
CA ALA A 76 13.25 4.39 5.63
C ALA A 76 14.75 4.38 5.36
N THR A 77 15.13 4.64 4.11
CA THR A 77 16.54 4.68 3.71
C THR A 77 17.24 5.99 4.06
N GLY A 78 16.51 7.03 4.47
CA GLY A 78 17.01 8.41 4.56
C GLY A 78 17.31 9.05 3.19
N GLU A 79 17.00 8.35 2.10
CA GLU A 79 17.28 8.74 0.73
C GLU A 79 15.99 8.88 -0.09
N CYS A 80 15.97 9.88 -0.95
CA CYS A 80 14.90 10.15 -1.89
C CYS A 80 15.42 10.17 -3.33
N GLN A 81 14.59 9.74 -4.27
CA GLN A 81 14.89 9.82 -5.69
C GLN A 81 14.27 11.08 -6.30
N GLN A 82 15.09 11.98 -6.83
CA GLN A 82 14.60 13.04 -7.72
C GLN A 82 14.32 12.49 -9.11
N ILE A 83 13.18 12.88 -9.67
CA ILE A 83 12.75 12.53 -11.02
C ILE A 83 12.33 13.78 -11.78
N ARG A 84 12.44 13.74 -13.09
CA ARG A 84 11.91 14.75 -14.00
C ARG A 84 10.77 14.18 -14.82
N SER A 85 9.69 14.94 -14.91
CA SER A 85 8.56 14.66 -15.78
C SER A 85 7.92 15.95 -16.25
N GLU A 86 7.68 16.05 -17.56
CA GLU A 86 7.07 17.24 -18.19
C GLU A 86 7.80 18.55 -17.77
N GLN A 87 9.14 18.52 -17.79
CA GLN A 87 10.05 19.60 -17.38
C GLN A 87 10.02 19.99 -15.88
N LYS A 88 9.18 19.37 -15.06
CA LYS A 88 9.11 19.57 -13.61
C LYS A 88 9.92 18.52 -12.87
N THR A 89 10.54 18.94 -11.77
CA THR A 89 11.25 18.04 -10.85
C THR A 89 10.31 17.64 -9.70
N TYR A 90 10.36 16.36 -9.35
CA TYR A 90 9.64 15.78 -8.23
C TYR A 90 10.61 14.96 -7.38
N THR A 91 10.27 14.78 -6.11
CA THR A 91 11.03 13.95 -5.16
C THR A 91 10.17 12.76 -4.76
N ILE A 92 10.70 11.55 -4.92
CA ILE A 92 10.08 10.30 -4.49
C ILE A 92 10.72 9.83 -3.20
N TYR A 93 9.89 9.58 -2.18
CA TYR A 93 10.27 9.02 -0.90
C TYR A 93 9.71 7.61 -0.75
N LYS A 94 10.47 6.71 -0.12
CA LYS A 94 10.07 5.35 0.23
C LYS A 94 10.26 5.11 1.73
N ALA A 95 9.25 4.52 2.37
CA ALA A 95 9.38 3.89 3.68
C ALA A 95 8.63 2.56 3.69
N HIS A 96 8.78 1.77 4.73
CA HIS A 96 8.04 0.53 4.94
C HIS A 96 7.88 0.25 6.43
N TYR A 97 6.97 -0.65 6.77
CA TYR A 97 6.91 -1.27 8.08
C TYR A 97 7.87 -2.46 8.16
N GLN A 98 8.65 -2.52 9.24
CA GLN A 98 9.69 -3.52 9.46
C GLN A 98 9.17 -4.97 9.44
N HIS A 99 7.98 -5.21 9.99
CA HIS A 99 7.47 -6.57 10.22
C HIS A 99 6.27 -6.91 9.35
N ASP A 100 5.51 -5.90 8.95
CA ASP A 100 4.25 -6.07 8.24
C ASP A 100 4.41 -5.97 6.71
N SER A 101 5.64 -5.90 6.19
CA SER A 101 6.00 -5.81 4.75
C SER A 101 5.20 -4.78 3.94
N SER A 102 4.65 -3.78 4.64
CA SER A 102 3.79 -2.75 4.10
C SER A 102 4.63 -1.58 3.63
N ASP A 103 4.41 -1.11 2.41
CA ASP A 103 5.28 -0.14 1.73
C ASP A 103 4.57 1.21 1.54
N LEU A 104 5.28 2.30 1.86
CA LEU A 104 4.88 3.68 1.61
C LEU A 104 5.69 4.25 0.45
N TRP A 105 4.98 4.87 -0.51
CA TRP A 105 5.57 5.65 -1.58
C TRP A 105 4.94 7.04 -1.61
N VAL A 106 5.76 8.08 -1.58
CA VAL A 106 5.30 9.48 -1.61
C VAL A 106 6.01 10.22 -2.73
N ILE A 107 5.28 11.03 -3.49
CA ILE A 107 5.82 12.01 -4.43
C ILE A 107 5.58 13.42 -3.89
N GLN A 108 6.56 14.30 -4.09
CA GLN A 108 6.50 15.71 -3.71
C GLN A 108 6.95 16.60 -4.87
N ASP A 109 6.22 17.69 -5.15
CA ASP A 109 6.67 18.74 -6.08
C ASP A 109 7.48 19.83 -5.35
N VAL A 110 8.05 20.77 -6.12
CA VAL A 110 8.88 21.85 -5.57
C VAL A 110 8.09 22.86 -4.71
N GLN A 111 6.76 22.91 -4.85
CA GLN A 111 5.87 23.70 -3.99
C GLN A 111 5.55 22.96 -2.67
N GLY A 112 5.99 21.71 -2.55
CA GLY A 112 5.76 20.87 -1.40
C GLY A 112 4.32 20.37 -1.30
N ASN A 113 3.60 20.28 -2.43
CA ASN A 113 2.41 19.43 -2.52
C ASN A 113 2.86 17.97 -2.56
N MET A 114 2.06 17.08 -1.99
CA MET A 114 2.37 15.66 -1.92
C MET A 114 1.18 14.79 -2.25
N PHE A 115 1.49 13.61 -2.75
CA PHE A 115 0.57 12.49 -2.87
C PHE A 115 1.32 11.22 -2.49
N GLY A 116 0.63 10.24 -1.92
CA GLY A 116 1.25 8.97 -1.63
C GLY A 116 0.31 7.79 -1.74
N TYR A 117 0.91 6.62 -1.88
CA TYR A 117 0.27 5.33 -1.72
C TYR A 117 0.91 4.60 -0.56
N PHE A 118 0.09 3.92 0.22
CA PHE A 118 0.52 2.97 1.23
C PHE A 118 -0.12 1.62 0.93
N ARG A 119 0.72 0.64 0.63
CA ARG A 119 0.31 -0.75 0.39
C ARG A 119 0.29 -1.46 1.73
N ASP A 120 -0.89 -1.52 2.34
CA ASP A 120 -1.08 -2.13 3.64
C ASP A 120 -1.38 -3.63 3.48
N MET A 121 -0.46 -4.46 3.95
CA MET A 121 -0.56 -5.90 3.85
C MET A 121 -1.38 -6.47 5.02
N GLY A 122 -1.47 -5.74 6.13
CA GLY A 122 -2.03 -6.22 7.39
C GLY A 122 -0.94 -6.33 8.43
N HIS A 123 -1.09 -7.28 9.35
CA HIS A 123 -0.19 -7.45 10.48
C HIS A 123 0.40 -8.85 10.51
N TYR A 124 1.71 -8.96 10.69
CA TYR A 124 2.35 -10.24 10.96
C TYR A 124 2.37 -10.55 12.45
N ASP A 125 1.67 -11.62 12.84
CA ASP A 125 1.63 -12.13 14.20
C ASP A 125 2.73 -13.16 14.44
N PHE A 126 3.77 -12.73 15.16
CA PHE A 126 4.90 -13.56 15.56
C PHE A 126 4.54 -14.71 16.49
N ALA A 127 3.44 -14.62 17.25
CA ALA A 127 3.04 -15.67 18.17
C ALA A 127 2.41 -16.86 17.42
N THR A 128 1.73 -16.59 16.32
CA THR A 128 1.04 -17.62 15.51
C THR A 128 1.74 -17.93 14.20
N ASP A 129 2.82 -17.19 13.85
CA ASP A 129 3.52 -17.25 12.57
C ASP A 129 2.55 -17.05 11.39
N GLN A 130 1.65 -16.08 11.52
CA GLN A 130 0.59 -15.82 10.55
C GLN A 130 0.50 -14.36 10.18
N HIS A 131 0.26 -14.12 8.89
CA HIS A 131 -0.05 -12.81 8.38
C HIS A 131 -1.57 -12.59 8.38
N ILE A 132 -2.01 -11.66 9.23
CA ILE A 132 -3.41 -11.29 9.44
C ILE A 132 -3.75 -10.13 8.52
N ARG A 133 -4.57 -10.40 7.50
CA ARG A 133 -5.00 -9.39 6.53
C ARG A 133 -5.92 -8.34 7.16
N ASN A 134 -5.84 -7.11 6.65
CA ASN A 134 -6.79 -6.06 7.01
C ASN A 134 -8.22 -6.43 6.61
N LYS A 135 -9.19 -5.93 7.40
CA LYS A 135 -10.62 -6.13 7.12
C LYS A 135 -11.03 -5.59 5.74
N ASN A 136 -10.44 -4.48 5.30
CA ASN A 136 -10.72 -3.87 4.00
C ASN A 136 -9.70 -4.28 2.92
N ALA A 137 -9.01 -5.40 3.13
CA ALA A 137 -8.11 -5.92 2.11
C ALA A 137 -8.91 -6.40 0.89
N ASN A 138 -8.36 -6.13 -0.28
CA ASN A 138 -8.89 -6.64 -1.54
C ASN A 138 -8.76 -8.17 -1.62
N LYS A 139 -9.24 -8.74 -2.74
CA LYS A 139 -9.16 -10.18 -2.99
C LYS A 139 -7.74 -10.76 -2.97
N ASN A 140 -6.73 -9.92 -3.17
CA ASN A 140 -5.31 -10.30 -3.17
C ASN A 140 -4.63 -10.01 -1.82
N GLY A 141 -5.39 -9.66 -0.77
CA GLY A 141 -4.85 -9.46 0.57
C GLY A 141 -4.15 -8.13 0.81
N VAL A 142 -4.42 -7.11 0.00
CA VAL A 142 -3.86 -5.76 0.14
C VAL A 142 -4.96 -4.74 0.39
N GLU A 143 -4.79 -3.86 1.37
CA GLU A 143 -5.57 -2.63 1.48
C GLU A 143 -4.72 -1.46 0.96
N LEU A 144 -5.04 -0.95 -0.23
CA LEU A 144 -4.32 0.21 -0.77
C LEU A 144 -4.89 1.49 -0.17
N LYS A 145 -4.06 2.27 0.52
CA LYS A 145 -4.40 3.58 1.09
C LYS A 145 -3.70 4.68 0.30
N CYS A 146 -4.31 5.85 0.20
CA CYS A 146 -3.76 6.99 -0.54
C CYS A 146 -4.32 8.31 -0.01
N ALA A 147 -3.55 9.38 -0.14
CA ALA A 147 -3.96 10.72 0.28
C ALA A 147 -3.14 11.79 -0.43
N SER A 148 -3.60 13.03 -0.33
CA SER A 148 -2.89 14.23 -0.82
C SER A 148 -2.78 15.33 0.24
N VAL A 149 -1.72 16.12 0.11
CA VAL A 149 -1.52 17.38 0.83
C VAL A 149 -1.24 18.46 -0.22
N GLY A 150 -2.05 19.52 -0.22
CA GLY A 150 -2.03 20.54 -1.27
C GLY A 150 -2.75 20.12 -2.56
N GLN A 151 -2.57 20.88 -3.63
CA GLN A 151 -3.26 20.67 -4.91
C GLN A 151 -2.23 20.57 -6.04
N SER A 152 -2.05 19.36 -6.58
CA SER A 152 -1.19 19.12 -7.73
C SER A 152 -1.65 17.87 -8.48
N PRO A 153 -2.50 18.01 -9.52
CA PRO A 153 -3.14 16.88 -10.21
C PRO A 153 -2.11 15.94 -10.88
N ASN A 154 -0.93 16.45 -11.18
CA ASN A 154 0.15 15.69 -11.80
C ASN A 154 0.80 14.68 -10.85
N LEU A 155 0.69 14.84 -9.52
CA LEU A 155 1.39 13.96 -8.58
C LEU A 155 0.89 12.52 -8.66
N ILE A 156 -0.42 12.32 -8.75
CA ILE A 156 -1.05 10.99 -8.84
C ILE A 156 -0.53 10.28 -10.10
N LYS A 157 -0.72 10.91 -11.26
CA LYS A 157 -0.22 10.41 -12.56
C LYS A 157 1.27 10.05 -12.49
N ASN A 158 2.11 10.96 -12.00
CA ASN A 158 3.56 10.77 -11.96
C ASN A 158 3.99 9.64 -11.03
N LEU A 159 3.40 9.54 -9.84
CA LEU A 159 3.74 8.47 -8.90
C LEU A 159 3.29 7.11 -9.46
N SER A 160 2.05 7.01 -9.97
CA SER A 160 1.54 5.74 -10.49
C SER A 160 2.37 5.20 -11.64
N VAL A 161 2.73 6.06 -12.60
CA VAL A 161 3.57 5.66 -13.74
C VAL A 161 5.01 5.36 -13.30
N TYR A 162 5.56 6.09 -12.33
CA TYR A 162 6.87 5.81 -11.77
C TYR A 162 6.93 4.41 -11.16
N LEU A 163 5.95 4.06 -10.34
CA LEU A 163 5.88 2.75 -9.67
C LEU A 163 5.65 1.62 -10.69
N GLN A 164 4.74 1.82 -11.66
CA GLN A 164 4.47 0.85 -12.72
C GLN A 164 5.73 0.55 -13.56
N LYS A 165 6.50 1.57 -13.95
CA LYS A 165 7.77 1.41 -14.69
C LYS A 165 8.85 0.67 -13.92
N ARG A 166 8.76 0.65 -12.59
CA ARG A 166 9.67 -0.09 -11.70
C ARG A 166 9.13 -1.46 -11.30
N ALA A 167 8.02 -1.90 -11.90
CA ALA A 167 7.34 -3.15 -11.56
C ALA A 167 7.00 -3.27 -10.06
N ILE A 168 6.67 -2.14 -9.42
CA ILE A 168 6.20 -2.15 -8.03
C ILE A 168 4.73 -2.54 -8.02
N ASP A 169 4.42 -3.65 -7.35
CA ASP A 169 3.05 -4.13 -7.19
C ASP A 169 2.36 -3.43 -6.02
N MET A 170 1.28 -2.71 -6.31
CA MET A 170 0.48 -1.96 -5.34
C MET A 170 -0.82 -2.67 -4.94
N GLN A 171 -1.13 -3.83 -5.54
CA GLN A 171 -2.45 -4.47 -5.43
C GLN A 171 -2.41 -5.94 -5.06
N ASN A 172 -1.26 -6.61 -5.11
CA ASN A 172 -1.13 -8.02 -4.76
C ASN A 172 -0.17 -8.23 -3.60
N PHE A 173 -0.54 -9.16 -2.72
CA PHE A 173 0.37 -9.78 -1.76
C PHE A 173 1.16 -10.88 -2.48
N SER A 174 2.48 -10.93 -2.26
CA SER A 174 3.33 -12.07 -2.61
C SER A 174 4.03 -12.63 -1.37
N TYR A 175 4.27 -13.95 -1.33
CA TYR A 175 5.11 -14.53 -0.27
C TYR A 175 6.54 -13.99 -0.29
N ASP A 176 7.02 -13.52 -1.45
CA ASP A 176 8.32 -12.84 -1.54
C ASP A 176 8.35 -11.55 -0.70
N ASP A 177 7.19 -10.94 -0.43
CA ASP A 177 7.12 -9.76 0.43
C ASP A 177 7.49 -10.06 1.88
N LEU A 178 7.35 -11.31 2.34
CA LEU A 178 7.74 -11.74 3.69
C LEU A 178 9.25 -11.98 3.83
N SER A 179 10.00 -11.93 2.73
CA SER A 179 11.44 -12.20 2.69
C SER A 179 12.32 -10.95 2.59
N LYS A 180 11.72 -9.76 2.70
CA LYS A 180 12.37 -8.45 2.54
C LYS A 180 13.08 -7.94 3.79
#